data_AF-A0A815YCR7-F1
#
_entry.id   AF-A0A815YCR7-F1
#
_cell.length_a   1.000
_cell.length_b   1.000
_cell.length_c   1.000
_cell.angle_alpha   90.00
_cell.angle_beta   90.00
_cell.angle_gamma   90.00
#
_symmetry.space_group_name_H-M   'P 1'
#
loop_
_entity.id
_entity.type
_entity.pdbx_description
1 polymer ?
#
loop_
_entity_poly.entity_id
_entity_poly.type
_entity_poly.pdbx_seq_one_letter_code
_entity_poly.pdbx_strand_id
1 'polypeptide(L)'
;MGWGNMLLFISVGAANKTMPDERTRKMWIEIGFQVVNGLLFIMIVGHTPWRIRDLYQFYSEKHRPALLQRHKYTNNLILLQFILWSLIVNSIFQVAVAICMWSMDMHKRPMWAVSIFGGLSLVSGVFAGLAQFILERIAKNKVKMQQQSTSVI
;
A
#
# COMPACT_ATOMS: atom_id res chain seq x y z
N MET A 1 11.43 -14.64 5.53
CA MET A 1 10.19 -15.36 5.13
C MET A 1 9.49 -16.12 6.28
N GLY A 2 9.90 -16.00 7.57
CA GLY A 2 9.39 -16.88 8.65
C GLY A 2 8.31 -16.34 9.60
N TRP A 3 8.08 -15.02 9.68
CA TRP A 3 7.22 -14.44 10.72
C TRP A 3 5.75 -14.27 10.27
N GLY A 4 5.51 -13.86 9.02
CA GLY A 4 4.14 -13.70 8.49
C GLY A 4 3.39 -15.02 8.31
N ASN A 5 4.10 -16.09 7.92
CA ASN A 5 3.51 -17.42 7.77
C ASN A 5 3.14 -18.06 9.13
N MET A 6 3.87 -17.72 10.20
CA MET A 6 3.57 -18.19 11.56
C MET A 6 2.29 -17.57 12.12
N LEU A 7 2.06 -16.26 11.88
CA LEU A 7 0.80 -15.57 12.19
C LEU A 7 -0.41 -16.17 11.45
N LEU A 8 -0.21 -16.53 10.17
CA LEU A 8 -1.25 -17.15 9.35
C LEU A 8 -1.64 -18.53 9.91
N PHE A 9 -0.67 -19.36 10.30
CA PHE A 9 -0.94 -20.64 10.97
C PHE A 9 -1.58 -20.51 12.36
N ILE A 10 -1.24 -19.45 13.11
CA ILE A 10 -1.85 -19.19 14.43
C ILE A 10 -3.29 -18.69 14.29
N SER A 11 -3.58 -17.83 13.30
CA SER A 11 -4.93 -17.27 13.07
C SER A 11 -5.91 -18.27 12.46
N VAL A 12 -5.43 -19.26 11.70
CA VAL A 12 -6.25 -20.36 11.12
C VAL A 12 -6.56 -21.47 12.15
N GLY A 13 -6.10 -21.33 13.40
CA GLY A 13 -6.38 -22.29 14.48
C GLY A 13 -5.46 -23.52 14.49
N ALA A 14 -4.49 -23.62 13.56
CA ALA A 14 -3.51 -24.71 13.55
C ALA A 14 -2.55 -24.67 14.75
N ALA A 15 -2.40 -23.50 15.39
CA ALA A 15 -1.58 -23.36 16.59
C ALA A 15 -2.26 -23.78 17.91
N ASN A 16 -3.54 -24.15 17.90
CA ASN A 16 -4.20 -24.67 19.10
C ASN A 16 -3.56 -25.99 19.58
N LYS A 17 -2.85 -26.70 18.69
CA LYS A 17 -2.06 -27.90 19.01
C LYS A 17 -0.60 -27.63 19.43
N THR A 18 -0.02 -26.47 19.09
CA THR A 18 1.41 -26.20 19.35
C THR A 18 1.65 -25.29 20.55
N MET A 19 0.66 -24.49 20.98
CA MET A 19 0.71 -23.69 22.20
C MET A 19 -0.65 -23.74 22.92
N PRO A 20 -0.80 -24.57 23.98
CA PRO A 20 -2.06 -24.71 24.71
C PRO A 20 -2.38 -23.49 25.61
N ASP A 21 -1.39 -22.65 25.93
CA ASP A 21 -1.58 -21.46 26.74
C ASP A 21 -2.06 -20.25 25.92
N GLU A 22 -3.25 -19.74 26.23
CA GLU A 22 -3.90 -18.64 25.53
C GLU A 22 -3.12 -17.33 25.67
N ARG A 23 -2.50 -17.10 26.83
CA ARG A 23 -1.76 -15.86 27.14
C ARG A 23 -0.51 -15.75 26.27
N THR A 24 0.29 -16.82 26.21
CA THR A 24 1.50 -16.89 25.40
C THR A 24 1.19 -16.72 23.91
N ARG A 25 0.10 -17.34 23.42
CA ARG A 25 -0.34 -17.20 22.03
C ARG A 25 -0.69 -15.75 21.67
N LYS A 26 -1.45 -15.05 22.51
CA LYS A 26 -1.81 -13.64 22.29
C LYS A 26 -0.58 -12.71 22.26
N MET A 27 0.41 -12.97 23.11
CA MET A 27 1.66 -12.21 23.15
C MET A 27 2.47 -12.37 21.85
N TRP A 28 2.62 -13.59 21.34
CA TRP A 28 3.31 -13.83 20.06
C TRP A 28 2.57 -13.22 18.87
N ILE A 29 1.24 -13.27 18.86
CA ILE A 29 0.42 -12.62 17.84
C ILE A 29 0.66 -11.11 17.85
N GLU A 30 0.64 -10.47 19.03
CA GLU A 30 0.88 -9.03 19.17
C GLU A 30 2.30 -8.64 18.70
N ILE A 31 3.33 -9.38 19.12
CA ILE A 31 4.71 -9.15 18.66
C ILE A 31 4.81 -9.26 17.13
N GLY A 32 4.21 -10.31 16.56
CA GLY A 32 4.19 -10.50 15.11
C GLY A 32 3.50 -9.34 14.38
N PHE A 33 2.35 -8.87 14.90
CA PHE A 33 1.65 -7.72 14.35
C PHE A 33 2.47 -6.44 14.46
N GLN A 34 3.18 -6.21 15.57
CA GLN A 34 4.04 -5.04 15.74
C GLN A 34 5.21 -5.04 14.74
N VAL A 35 5.82 -6.21 14.50
CA VAL A 35 6.91 -6.35 13.52
C VAL A 35 6.41 -6.12 12.09
N VAL A 36 5.27 -6.70 11.70
CA VAL A 36 4.70 -6.51 10.35
C VAL A 36 4.31 -5.06 10.12
N ASN A 37 3.64 -4.41 11.08
CA ASN A 37 3.28 -3.00 10.95
C ASN A 37 4.51 -2.09 10.96
N GLY A 38 5.56 -2.42 11.74
CA GLY A 38 6.83 -1.69 11.71
C GLY A 38 7.55 -1.79 10.37
N LEU A 39 7.57 -2.96 9.73
CA LEU A 39 8.16 -3.14 8.40
C LEU A 39 7.40 -2.36 7.32
N LEU A 40 6.06 -2.39 7.38
CA LEU A 40 5.21 -1.62 6.46
C LEU A 40 5.42 -0.11 6.65
N PHE A 41 5.58 0.34 7.89
CA PHE A 41 5.89 1.73 8.19
C PHE A 41 7.23 2.16 7.57
N ILE A 42 8.30 1.36 7.70
CA ILE A 42 9.60 1.65 7.08
C ILE A 42 9.48 1.77 5.55
N MET A 43 8.74 0.86 4.91
CA MET A 43 8.49 0.92 3.47
C MET A 43 7.77 2.21 3.07
N ILE A 44 6.79 2.64 3.85
CA ILE A 44 6.06 3.88 3.58
C ILE A 44 6.91 5.10 3.83
N VAL A 45 7.69 5.15 4.90
CA VAL A 45 8.60 6.28 5.15
C VAL A 45 9.58 6.44 3.99
N GLY A 46 10.08 5.33 3.42
CA GLY A 46 10.93 5.37 2.23
C GLY A 46 10.20 5.84 0.96
N HIS A 47 8.92 5.53 0.83
CA HIS A 47 8.15 5.77 -0.40
C HIS A 47 7.31 7.07 -0.37
N THR A 48 7.04 7.61 0.81
CA THR A 48 6.28 8.85 1.02
C THR A 48 6.94 10.09 0.42
N PRO A 49 8.27 10.31 0.50
CA PRO A 49 8.93 11.45 -0.15
C PRO A 49 8.71 11.49 -1.66
N TRP A 50 8.67 10.33 -2.29
CA TRP A 50 8.41 10.19 -3.73
C TRP A 50 6.95 10.56 -4.05
N ARG A 51 5.99 10.07 -3.27
CA ARG A 51 4.56 10.40 -3.42
C ARG A 51 4.28 11.90 -3.23
N ILE A 52 4.89 12.51 -2.21
CA ILE A 52 4.74 13.95 -1.94
C ILE A 52 5.36 14.77 -3.05
N ARG A 53 6.56 14.40 -3.52
CA ARG A 53 7.20 15.08 -4.65
C ARG A 53 6.34 14.99 -5.91
N ASP A 54 5.78 13.81 -6.20
CA ASP A 54 4.95 13.61 -7.39
C ASP A 54 3.62 14.40 -7.29
N LEU A 55 3.03 14.53 -6.08
CA LEU A 55 1.90 15.42 -5.84
C LEU A 55 2.27 16.91 -5.98
N TYR A 56 3.41 17.31 -5.41
CA TYR A 56 3.89 18.68 -5.49
C TYR A 56 4.13 19.09 -6.94
N GLN A 57 4.78 18.22 -7.72
CA GLN A 57 4.99 18.43 -9.15
C GLN A 57 3.67 18.48 -9.93
N PHE A 58 2.61 17.80 -9.46
CA PHE A 58 1.30 17.82 -10.10
C PHE A 58 0.60 19.16 -9.86
N TYR A 59 0.66 19.66 -8.62
CA TYR A 59 0.10 20.97 -8.25
C TYR A 59 0.90 22.15 -8.83
N SER A 60 2.23 22.00 -8.89
CA SER A 60 3.12 22.93 -9.56
C SER A 60 3.03 22.73 -11.07
N GLU A 61 2.05 23.37 -11.73
CA GLU A 61 1.83 23.31 -13.18
C GLU A 61 3.11 23.45 -14.03
N LYS A 62 4.10 24.22 -13.54
CA LYS A 62 5.44 24.37 -14.16
C LYS A 62 6.18 23.05 -14.40
N HIS A 63 5.99 22.03 -13.56
CA HIS A 63 6.71 20.74 -13.61
C HIS A 63 5.85 19.58 -14.12
N ARG A 64 4.59 19.84 -14.49
CA ARG A 64 3.66 18.86 -15.06
C ARG A 64 4.22 18.09 -16.27
N PRO A 65 4.95 18.69 -17.25
CA PRO A 65 5.46 17.91 -18.38
C PRO A 65 6.49 16.85 -17.95
N ALA A 66 7.28 17.10 -16.91
CA ALA A 66 8.24 16.13 -16.39
C ALA A 66 7.55 14.93 -15.71
N LEU A 67 6.39 15.14 -15.07
CA LEU A 67 5.55 14.07 -14.53
C LEU A 67 4.92 13.21 -15.61
N LEU A 68 4.34 13.85 -16.63
CA LEU A 68 3.72 13.14 -17.76
C LEU A 68 4.75 12.31 -18.54
N GLN A 69 5.99 12.80 -18.65
CA GLN A 69 7.09 12.01 -19.23
C GLN A 69 7.40 10.75 -18.40
N ARG A 70 7.35 10.83 -17.07
CA ARG A 70 7.53 9.66 -16.20
C ARG A 70 6.33 8.71 -16.23
N HIS A 71 5.14 9.22 -16.48
CA HIS A 71 3.91 8.43 -16.60
C HIS A 71 3.46 8.35 -18.06
N LYS A 72 4.36 7.84 -18.92
CA LYS A 72 4.19 7.69 -20.38
C LYS A 72 2.89 6.99 -20.81
N TYR A 73 2.27 6.25 -19.90
CA TYR A 73 1.10 5.42 -20.16
C TYR A 73 -0.25 6.13 -19.92
N THR A 74 -0.29 7.31 -19.29
CA THR A 74 -1.56 8.03 -19.05
C THR A 74 -1.46 9.52 -19.37
N ASN A 75 -2.37 10.00 -20.20
CA ASN A 75 -2.58 11.43 -20.47
C ASN A 75 -3.80 11.97 -19.69
N ASN A 76 -4.55 11.10 -19.00
CA ASN A 76 -5.74 11.46 -18.25
C ASN A 76 -5.36 11.98 -16.87
N LEU A 77 -5.30 13.31 -16.75
CA LEU A 77 -4.94 14.03 -15.54
C LEU A 77 -5.82 13.68 -14.34
N ILE A 78 -7.13 13.49 -14.60
CA ILE A 78 -8.11 13.11 -13.58
C ILE A 78 -7.75 11.76 -12.97
N LEU A 79 -7.41 10.78 -13.81
CA LEU A 79 -7.07 9.43 -13.36
C LEU A 79 -5.73 9.42 -12.61
N LEU A 80 -4.76 10.21 -13.08
CA LEU A 80 -3.50 10.45 -12.36
C LEU A 80 -3.74 11.05 -10.96
N GLN A 81 -4.62 12.05 -10.84
CA GLN A 81 -5.01 12.64 -9.56
C GLN A 81 -5.63 11.58 -8.63
N PHE A 82 -6.57 10.77 -9.13
CA PHE A 82 -7.20 9.72 -8.33
C PHE A 82 -6.18 8.69 -7.82
N ILE A 83 -5.22 8.28 -8.65
CA ILE A 83 -4.15 7.35 -8.24
C ILE A 83 -3.27 7.98 -7.16
N LEU A 84 -2.78 9.21 -7.38
CA LEU A 84 -1.92 9.92 -6.43
C LEU A 84 -2.62 10.10 -5.07
N TRP A 85 -3.90 10.50 -5.09
CA TRP A 85 -4.70 10.64 -3.87
C TRP A 85 -4.91 9.32 -3.14
N SER A 86 -5.24 8.24 -3.85
CA SER A 86 -5.38 6.91 -3.24
C SER A 86 -4.06 6.44 -2.60
N LEU A 87 -2.92 6.73 -3.21
CA LEU A 87 -1.61 6.39 -2.64
C LEU A 87 -1.27 7.23 -1.39
N ILE A 88 -1.66 8.50 -1.36
CA ILE A 88 -1.46 9.38 -0.19
C ILE A 88 -2.34 8.93 0.97
N VAL A 89 -3.62 8.66 0.70
CA VAL A 89 -4.58 8.18 1.69
C VAL A 89 -4.13 6.86 2.29
N ASN A 90 -3.62 5.93 1.48
CA ASN A 90 -2.98 4.71 1.96
C ASN A 90 -1.81 5.00 2.92
N SER A 91 -0.91 5.93 2.58
CA SER A 91 0.21 6.31 3.47
C SER A 91 -0.26 6.93 4.79
N ILE A 92 -1.25 7.82 4.76
CA ILE A 92 -1.77 8.51 5.95
C ILE A 92 -2.37 7.50 6.93
N PHE A 93 -3.19 6.56 6.44
CA PHE A 93 -3.80 5.55 7.30
C PHE A 93 -2.79 4.59 7.91
N GLN A 94 -1.74 4.19 7.17
CA GLN A 94 -0.71 3.31 7.73
C GLN A 94 0.18 4.03 8.77
N VAL A 95 0.44 5.33 8.59
CA VAL A 95 1.09 6.14 9.63
C VAL A 95 0.22 6.25 10.87
N ALA A 96 -1.09 6.45 10.71
CA ALA A 96 -2.04 6.46 11.84
C ALA A 96 -2.07 5.13 12.60
N VAL A 97 -2.01 4.00 11.90
CA VAL A 97 -1.90 2.65 12.50
C VAL A 97 -0.59 2.51 13.28
N ALA A 98 0.54 2.92 12.69
CA ALA A 98 1.84 2.86 13.36
C ALA A 98 1.88 3.72 14.63
N ILE A 99 1.33 4.94 14.58
CA ILE A 99 1.20 5.83 15.74
C ILE A 99 0.31 5.17 16.80
N CYS A 100 -0.84 4.61 16.44
CA CYS A 100 -1.70 3.90 17.40
C CYS A 100 -0.99 2.70 18.05
N MET A 101 -0.16 1.99 17.29
CA MET A 101 0.60 0.83 17.77
C MET A 101 1.84 1.17 18.58
N TRP A 102 2.42 2.37 18.46
CA TRP A 102 3.60 2.74 19.24
C TRP A 102 3.30 3.74 20.36
N SER A 103 2.16 4.44 20.27
CA SER A 103 1.74 5.44 21.27
C SER A 103 0.92 4.87 22.43
N MET A 104 0.34 3.67 22.32
CA MET A 104 -0.56 3.11 23.35
C MET A 104 0.02 1.85 23.98
N ASP A 105 -0.21 1.61 25.27
CA ASP A 105 0.16 0.33 25.92
C ASP A 105 -0.77 -0.82 25.54
N MET A 106 -0.23 -2.05 25.45
CA MET A 106 -0.90 -3.28 24.96
C MET A 106 -2.31 -3.50 25.53
N HIS A 107 -2.56 -3.18 26.80
CA HIS A 107 -3.83 -3.46 27.47
C HIS A 107 -4.94 -2.43 27.25
N LYS A 108 -4.63 -1.25 26.67
CA LYS A 108 -5.62 -0.19 26.39
C LYS A 108 -5.89 0.00 24.90
N ARG A 109 -5.27 -0.82 24.03
CA ARG A 109 -5.38 -0.65 22.57
C ARG A 109 -6.75 -1.10 22.07
N PRO A 110 -7.55 -0.21 21.45
CA PRO A 110 -8.72 -0.62 20.72
C PRO A 110 -8.29 -1.40 19.47
N MET A 111 -8.39 -2.73 19.52
CA MET A 111 -8.10 -3.61 18.37
C MET A 111 -8.91 -3.21 17.13
N TRP A 112 -10.14 -2.72 17.33
CA TRP A 112 -10.99 -2.26 16.25
C TRP A 112 -10.37 -1.10 15.45
N ALA A 113 -9.68 -0.16 16.11
CA ALA A 113 -9.14 1.03 15.45
C ALA A 113 -7.99 0.64 14.51
N VAL A 114 -7.08 -0.21 14.99
CA VAL A 114 -5.96 -0.73 14.20
C VAL A 114 -6.48 -1.51 12.98
N SER A 115 -7.50 -2.35 13.15
CA SER A 115 -8.07 -3.15 12.06
C SER A 115 -8.85 -2.32 11.04
N ILE A 116 -9.63 -1.32 11.47
CA ILE A 116 -10.37 -0.46 10.55
C ILE A 116 -9.40 0.41 9.73
N PHE A 117 -8.45 1.08 10.38
CA PHE A 117 -7.47 1.92 9.69
C PHE A 117 -6.52 1.08 8.81
N GLY A 118 -6.08 -0.08 9.31
CA GLY A 118 -5.29 -1.02 8.54
C GLY A 118 -6.04 -1.54 7.31
N GLY A 119 -7.30 -1.93 7.46
CA GLY A 119 -8.14 -2.41 6.36
C GLY A 119 -8.37 -1.33 5.30
N LEU A 120 -8.70 -0.11 5.72
CA LEU A 120 -8.87 1.04 4.81
C LEU A 120 -7.61 1.33 4.00
N SER A 121 -6.43 1.22 4.64
CA SER A 121 -5.17 1.44 3.95
C SER A 121 -4.91 0.40 2.85
N LEU A 122 -5.18 -0.88 3.13
CA LEU A 122 -5.03 -1.95 2.15
C LEU A 122 -5.99 -1.76 0.97
N VAL A 123 -7.26 -1.45 1.23
CA VAL A 123 -8.26 -1.21 0.17
C VAL A 123 -7.82 -0.04 -0.73
N SER A 124 -7.36 1.06 -0.14
CA SER A 124 -6.87 2.22 -0.87
C SER A 124 -5.60 1.91 -1.68
N GLY A 125 -4.69 1.08 -1.16
CA GLY A 125 -3.52 0.60 -1.88
C GLY A 125 -3.86 -0.31 -3.07
N VAL A 126 -4.80 -1.25 -2.89
CA VAL A 126 -5.24 -2.16 -3.95
C VAL A 126 -5.89 -1.39 -5.10
N PHE A 127 -6.73 -0.39 -4.80
CA PHE A 127 -7.37 0.41 -5.83
C PHE A 127 -6.35 1.15 -6.71
N ALA A 128 -5.34 1.76 -6.09
CA ALA A 128 -4.25 2.42 -6.82
C ALA A 128 -3.46 1.43 -7.71
N GLY A 129 -3.13 0.24 -7.17
CA GLY A 129 -2.40 -0.80 -7.90
C GLY A 129 -3.18 -1.34 -9.11
N LEU A 130 -4.48 -1.60 -8.95
CA LEU A 130 -5.34 -2.05 -10.05
C LEU A 130 -5.45 -1.00 -11.16
N ALA A 131 -5.63 0.27 -10.79
CA ALA A 131 -5.70 1.37 -11.76
C ALA A 131 -4.40 1.47 -12.58
N GLN A 132 -3.24 1.37 -11.94
CA GLN A 132 -1.94 1.39 -12.63
C GLN A 132 -1.76 0.18 -13.56
N PHE A 133 -2.16 -1.01 -13.12
CA PHE A 133 -2.06 -2.24 -13.92
C PHE A 133 -2.92 -2.20 -15.19
N ILE A 134 -4.16 -1.72 -15.08
CA ILE A 134 -5.07 -1.60 -16.22
C ILE A 134 -4.53 -0.58 -17.23
N LEU A 135 -4.03 0.56 -16.75
CA LEU A 135 -3.42 1.57 -17.62
C LEU A 135 -2.22 1.03 -18.39
N GLU A 136 -1.35 0.27 -17.72
CA GLU A 136 -0.18 -0.32 -18.35
C GLU A 136 -0.57 -1.29 -19.46
N ARG A 137 -1.63 -2.11 -19.25
CA ARG A 137 -2.17 -3.02 -20.26
C ARG A 137 -2.71 -2.28 -21.48
N ILE A 138 -3.50 -1.23 -21.26
CA ILE A 138 -4.07 -0.41 -22.34
C ILE A 138 -2.95 0.20 -23.17
N ALA A 139 -1.93 0.74 -22.53
CA ALA A 139 -0.87 1.42 -23.24
C ALA A 139 0.06 0.46 -24.01
N LYS A 140 0.37 -0.72 -23.45
CA LYS A 140 1.08 -1.80 -24.18
C LYS A 140 0.34 -2.22 -25.44
N ASN A 141 -0.99 -2.28 -25.40
CA ASN A 141 -1.80 -2.62 -26.57
C ASN A 141 -1.77 -1.52 -27.65
N LYS A 142 -1.81 -0.23 -27.26
CA LYS A 142 -1.69 0.89 -28.21
C LYS A 142 -0.36 0.89 -28.95
N VAL A 143 0.75 0.64 -28.25
CA VAL A 143 2.08 0.57 -28.87
C VAL A 143 2.17 -0.56 -29.90
N LYS A 144 1.61 -1.74 -29.59
CA LYS A 144 1.56 -2.87 -30.55
C LYS A 144 0.79 -2.52 -31.82
N MET A 145 -0.36 -1.86 -31.69
CA MET A 145 -1.16 -1.43 -32.85
C MET A 145 -0.40 -0.43 -33.73
N GLN A 146 0.28 0.55 -33.13
CA GLN A 146 1.09 1.52 -33.87
C GLN A 146 2.25 0.87 -34.62
N GLN A 147 2.96 -0.05 -33.96
CA GLN A 147 4.09 -0.76 -34.56
C GLN A 147 3.65 -1.64 -35.73
N GLN A 148 2.47 -2.25 -35.64
CA GLN A 148 1.88 -3.00 -36.75
C GLN A 148 1.54 -2.09 -37.93
N SER A 149 0.91 -0.93 -37.73
CA SER A 149 0.60 0.01 -38.81
C SER A 149 1.84 0.53 -39.56
N THR A 150 2.96 0.76 -38.87
CA THR A 150 4.22 1.20 -39.51
C THR A 150 4.92 0.09 -40.31
N SER A 151 4.66 -1.19 -39.99
CA SER A 151 5.27 -2.32 -40.70
C SER A 151 4.58 -2.71 -42.02
N VAL A 152 3.39 -2.18 -42.29
CA VAL A 152 2.59 -2.46 -43.51
C VAL A 152 2.79 -1.37 -44.58
N ILE A 153 3.60 -0.34 -44.28
CA ILE A 153 4.00 0.74 -45.20
C ILE A 153 5.46 0.50 -45.59
#